data_AF-A0A2V9JXA7-F1
#
_entry.id   AF-A0A2V9JXA7-F1
#
_cell.length_a   1.000
_cell.length_b   1.000
_cell.length_c   1.000
_cell.angle_alpha   90.00
_cell.angle_beta   90.00
_cell.angle_gamma   90.00
#
_symmetry.space_group_name_H-M   'P 1'
#
loop_
_entity.id
_entity.type
_entity.pdbx_description
1 polymer ?
#
loop_
_entity_poly.entity_id
_entity_poly.type
_entity_poly.pdbx_seq_one_letter_code
_entity_poly.pdbx_strand_id
1 'polypeptide(L)'
;MTAWPFPGGALESRSPDDAQDKGYTIGVNVDLVVLHAAVYDKAGNFVAGLKKEDFKVHEDGVAQTLTTFSREDVPVSLGILVDCSGSMRSKIGQVTDSALEFIRA
;
A
#
# COMPACT_ATOMS: atom_id res chain seq x y z
N MET A 1 -50.83 -2.18 65.67
CA MET A 1 -50.21 -0.87 65.36
C MET A 1 -48.75 -0.94 65.74
N THR A 2 -47.92 -1.15 64.73
CA THR A 2 -46.46 -1.33 64.78
C THR A 2 -45.78 0.00 64.48
N ALA A 3 -44.93 0.49 65.38
CA ALA A 3 -43.98 1.56 65.11
C ALA A 3 -42.77 1.38 66.04
N TRP A 4 -41.62 0.95 65.48
CA TRP A 4 -40.31 1.00 66.14
C TRP A 4 -39.62 2.31 65.74
N PRO A 5 -38.82 2.95 66.62
CA PRO A 5 -38.12 4.18 66.31
C PRO A 5 -36.78 3.89 65.60
N PHE A 6 -36.44 4.74 64.63
CA PHE A 6 -35.14 4.75 63.96
C PHE A 6 -34.02 5.18 64.92
N PRO A 7 -32.84 4.54 64.86
CA PRO A 7 -31.60 5.22 65.22
C PRO A 7 -30.58 5.14 64.08
N GLY A 8 -29.90 6.26 63.84
CA GLY A 8 -28.49 6.24 63.47
C GLY A 8 -28.14 6.34 62.00
N GLY A 9 -27.76 7.57 61.61
CA GLY A 9 -26.45 7.86 61.01
C GLY A 9 -26.12 7.22 59.67
N ALA A 10 -26.15 8.03 58.62
CA ALA A 10 -24.94 8.50 57.95
C ALA A 10 -25.39 9.29 56.71
N LEU A 11 -24.87 10.51 56.58
CA LEU A 11 -24.79 11.19 55.31
C LEU A 11 -23.98 10.26 54.41
N GLU A 12 -24.62 9.59 53.44
CA GLU A 12 -23.89 8.95 52.35
C GLU A 12 -23.12 10.07 51.65
N SER A 13 -21.85 10.19 52.02
CA SER A 13 -20.86 10.91 51.25
C SER A 13 -20.86 10.24 49.88
N ARG A 14 -21.54 10.86 48.92
CA ARG A 14 -21.31 10.56 47.51
C ARG A 14 -19.86 10.93 47.23
N SER A 15 -18.97 9.94 47.35
CA SER A 15 -17.59 10.08 46.92
C SER A 15 -17.60 10.58 45.48
N PRO A 16 -16.77 11.56 45.10
CA PRO A 16 -16.57 11.93 43.71
C PRO A 16 -15.70 10.86 43.05
N ASP A 17 -16.23 9.64 42.94
CA ASP A 17 -15.59 8.51 42.26
C ASP A 17 -16.24 8.29 40.88
N ASP A 18 -16.58 9.40 40.23
CA ASP A 18 -16.86 9.48 38.79
C ASP A 18 -15.71 10.22 38.08
N ALA A 19 -14.49 10.13 38.61
CA ALA A 19 -13.30 10.34 37.79
C ALA A 19 -13.16 9.11 36.89
N GLN A 20 -13.97 9.09 35.82
CA GLN A 20 -13.82 8.17 34.71
C GLN A 20 -12.33 8.02 34.40
N ASP A 21 -11.81 6.83 34.66
CA ASP A 21 -10.54 6.35 34.12
C ASP A 21 -10.71 6.30 32.60
N LYS A 22 -10.61 7.49 31.97
CA LYS A 22 -10.46 7.62 30.54
C LYS A 22 -9.03 7.17 30.27
N GLY A 23 -8.87 5.85 30.22
CA GLY A 23 -7.65 5.20 29.81
C GLY A 23 -7.06 5.95 28.63
N TYR A 24 -5.79 6.34 28.77
CA TYR A 24 -5.08 7.13 27.77
C TYR A 24 -5.02 6.34 26.46
N THR A 25 -5.80 6.73 25.44
CA THR A 25 -5.69 6.15 24.10
C THR A 25 -4.53 6.81 23.38
N ILE A 26 -3.42 6.09 23.21
CA ILE A 26 -2.32 6.52 22.37
C ILE A 26 -2.70 6.18 20.91
N GLY A 27 -3.03 7.21 20.14
CA GLY A 27 -3.19 7.10 18.68
C GLY A 27 -1.91 7.57 18.00
N VAL A 28 -1.31 6.71 17.18
CA VAL A 28 -0.19 7.09 16.30
C VAL A 28 -0.72 7.12 14.88
N ASN A 29 -0.53 8.24 14.19
CA ASN A 29 -0.79 8.32 12.75
C ASN A 29 0.44 7.79 12.00
N VAL A 30 0.23 6.87 11.07
CA VAL A 30 1.31 6.28 10.26
C VAL A 30 0.94 6.44 8.79
N ASP A 31 1.77 7.16 8.04
CA ASP A 31 1.61 7.33 6.60
C ASP A 31 2.41 6.24 5.87
N LEU A 32 1.70 5.34 5.17
CA LEU A 32 2.34 4.33 4.32
C LEU A 32 2.50 4.88 2.90
N VAL A 33 3.75 5.00 2.45
CA VAL A 33 4.09 5.47 1.11
C VAL A 33 4.53 4.29 0.23
N VAL A 34 3.96 4.20 -0.97
CA VAL A 34 4.32 3.19 -1.97
C VAL A 34 5.32 3.79 -2.96
N LEU A 35 6.48 3.15 -3.12
CA LEU A 35 7.54 3.58 -4.04
C LEU A 35 7.67 2.58 -5.19
N HIS A 36 7.59 3.07 -6.43
CA HIS A 36 7.89 2.28 -7.63
C HIS A 36 9.32 2.58 -8.09
N ALA A 37 10.16 1.55 -8.14
CA ALA A 37 11.55 1.68 -8.54
C ALA A 37 11.94 0.60 -9.56
N ALA A 38 12.78 0.98 -10.53
CA ALA A 38 13.41 0.08 -11.48
C ALA A 38 14.93 0.29 -11.41
N VAL A 39 15.68 -0.82 -11.40
CA VAL A 39 17.14 -0.79 -11.30
C VAL A 39 17.75 -1.21 -12.64
N TYR A 40 18.69 -0.41 -13.12
CA TYR A 40 19.43 -0.65 -14.36
C TYR A 40 20.93 -0.70 -14.06
N ASP A 41 21.64 -1.55 -14.79
CA ASP A 41 23.10 -1.58 -14.73
C ASP A 41 23.74 -0.39 -15.46
N LYS A 42 25.08 -0.31 -15.44
CA LYS A 42 25.80 0.79 -16.12
C LYS A 42 25.67 0.76 -17.64
N ALA A 43 25.29 -0.37 -18.23
CA ALA A 43 25.06 -0.54 -19.66
C ALA A 43 23.59 -0.30 -20.05
N GLY A 44 22.70 -0.04 -19.07
CA GLY A 44 21.28 0.21 -19.29
C GLY A 44 20.41 -1.05 -19.29
N ASN A 45 20.96 -2.22 -18.95
CA ASN A 45 20.16 -3.44 -18.85
C ASN A 45 19.37 -3.46 -17.53
N PHE A 46 18.12 -3.91 -17.60
CA PHE A 46 17.28 -4.07 -16.42
C PHE A 46 17.84 -5.16 -15.50
N VAL A 47 18.00 -4.83 -14.22
CA VAL A 47 18.49 -5.76 -13.20
C VAL A 47 17.30 -6.44 -12.54
N ALA A 48 17.07 -7.70 -12.90
CA ALA A 48 16.03 -8.53 -12.32
C ALA A 48 16.49 -9.25 -11.03
N GLY A 49 15.53 -9.73 -10.24
CA GLY A 49 15.79 -10.65 -9.13
C GLY A 49 16.33 -10.01 -7.84
N LEU A 50 16.33 -8.68 -7.73
CA LEU A 50 16.68 -7.99 -6.49
C LEU A 50 15.69 -8.32 -5.37
N LYS A 51 16.22 -8.51 -4.17
CA LYS A 51 15.47 -8.82 -2.97
C LYS A 51 15.32 -7.57 -2.11
N LYS A 52 14.42 -7.65 -1.13
CA LYS A 52 14.19 -6.58 -0.14
C LYS A 52 15.49 -6.13 0.53
N GLU A 53 16.40 -7.06 0.80
CA GLU A 53 17.68 -6.80 1.47
C GLU A 53 18.65 -5.95 0.62
N ASP A 54 18.44 -5.89 -0.70
CA ASP A 54 19.26 -5.09 -1.62
C ASP A 54 18.88 -3.61 -1.63
N PHE A 55 17.79 -3.23 -0.93
CA PHE A 55 17.28 -1.86 -0.87
C PHE A 55 17.45 -1.24 0.52
N LYS A 56 17.86 0.02 0.54
CA LYS A 56 17.82 0.88 1.73
C LYS A 56 17.11 2.17 1.39
N VAL A 57 15.96 2.41 2.01
CA VAL A 57 15.20 3.65 1.83
C VAL A 57 15.58 4.61 2.94
N HIS A 58 15.88 5.85 2.55
CA HIS A 58 16.12 6.95 3.47
C HIS A 58 15.18 8.09 3.11
N GLU A 59 14.60 8.71 4.12
CA GLU A 59 13.81 9.93 4.00
C GLU A 59 14.51 11.02 4.81
N ASP A 60 14.89 12.11 4.16
CA ASP A 60 15.65 13.21 4.78
C ASP A 60 16.90 12.74 5.55
N GLY A 61 17.55 11.68 5.06
CA GLY A 61 18.74 11.09 5.66
C GLY A 61 18.47 10.09 6.80
N VAL A 62 17.22 9.90 7.20
CA VAL A 62 16.81 8.90 8.20
C VAL A 62 16.44 7.59 7.52
N ALA A 63 17.00 6.47 7.97
CA ALA A 63 16.68 5.16 7.42
C ALA A 63 15.23 4.77 7.75
N GLN A 64 14.47 4.40 6.73
CA GLN A 64 13.09 3.95 6.86
C GLN A 64 13.00 2.43 6.78
N THR A 65 12.10 1.86 7.58
CA THR A 65 11.87 0.42 7.57
C THR A 65 10.96 0.07 6.39
N LEU A 66 11.44 -0.81 5.51
CA LEU A 66 10.61 -1.34 4.43
C LEU A 66 9.61 -2.35 5.02
N THR A 67 8.34 -1.98 5.15
CA THR A 67 7.30 -2.88 5.67
C THR A 67 6.85 -3.89 4.61
N THR A 68 6.60 -3.42 3.39
CA THR A 68 6.12 -4.23 2.26
C THR A 68 7.12 -4.13 1.10
N PHE A 69 7.44 -5.27 0.50
CA PHE A 69 8.20 -5.36 -0.73
C PHE A 69 7.46 -6.31 -1.66
N SER A 70 7.02 -5.80 -2.80
CA SER A 70 6.32 -6.58 -3.81
C SER A 70 7.04 -6.42 -5.14
N ARG A 71 7.39 -7.54 -5.76
CA ARG A 71 7.84 -7.59 -7.15
C ARG A 71 6.66 -8.10 -7.96
N GLU A 72 5.81 -7.17 -8.37
CA GLU A 72 4.64 -7.52 -9.17
C GLU A 72 5.04 -7.60 -10.63
N ASP A 73 4.83 -8.77 -11.23
CA ASP A 73 4.62 -8.84 -12.67
C ASP A 73 3.26 -8.20 -12.93
N VAL A 74 3.24 -6.87 -13.01
CA VAL A 74 2.03 -6.10 -13.26
C VAL A 74 1.53 -6.49 -14.65
N PRO A 75 0.28 -6.97 -14.79
CA PRO A 75 -0.25 -7.33 -16.10
C PRO A 75 -0.24 -6.11 -17.03
N VAL A 76 0.53 -6.19 -18.10
CA VAL A 76 0.61 -5.11 -19.10
C VAL A 76 -0.53 -5.29 -20.09
N SER A 77 -1.34 -4.24 -20.27
CA SER A 77 -2.32 -4.17 -21.34
C SER A 77 -1.71 -3.45 -22.55
N LEU A 78 -1.58 -4.15 -23.68
CA LEU A 78 -1.06 -3.60 -24.93
C LEU A 78 -2.17 -3.53 -25.98
N GLY A 79 -2.34 -2.37 -26.60
CA GLY A 79 -3.20 -2.19 -27.77
C GLY A 79 -2.37 -2.04 -29.05
N ILE A 80 -2.63 -2.87 -30.06
CA ILE A 80 -2.01 -2.76 -31.38
C ILE A 80 -3.07 -2.26 -32.36
N LEU A 81 -2.82 -1.11 -32.99
CA LEU A 81 -3.69 -0.55 -34.02
C LEU A 81 -3.01 -0.67 -35.37
N VAL A 82 -3.69 -1.30 -36.32
CA VAL A 82 -3.16 -1.55 -37.66
C VAL A 82 -3.96 -0.75 -38.69
N ASP A 83 -3.30 0.13 -39.43
CA ASP A 83 -3.92 0.84 -40.53
C ASP A 83 -4.28 -0.13 -41.67
N CYS A 84 -5.52 -0.02 -42.16
CA CYS A 84 -6.09 -0.85 -43.23
C CYS A 84 -6.36 -0.04 -44.50
N SER A 85 -5.78 1.14 -44.63
CA SER A 85 -5.90 1.99 -45.83
C SER A 85 -5.30 1.33 -47.09
N GLY A 86 -5.63 1.87 -48.27
CA GLY A 86 -5.24 1.27 -49.55
C GLY A 86 -3.73 1.11 -49.76
N SER A 87 -2.91 2.00 -49.18
CA SER A 87 -1.44 1.93 -49.23
C SER A 87 -0.84 0.81 -48.38
N MET A 88 -1.62 0.26 -47.45
CA MET A 88 -1.22 -0.86 -46.59
C MET A 88 -1.48 -2.23 -47.21
N ARG A 89 -2.18 -2.33 -48.35
CA ARG A 89 -2.56 -3.63 -48.96
C ARG A 89 -1.40 -4.61 -49.15
N SER A 90 -0.23 -4.15 -49.59
CA SER A 90 0.94 -5.01 -49.80
C SER A 90 1.72 -5.30 -48.51
N LYS A 91 1.49 -4.52 -47.44
CA LYS A 91 2.24 -4.56 -46.18
C LYS A 91 1.46 -5.23 -45.05
N ILE A 92 0.14 -5.32 -45.17
CA ILE A 92 -0.75 -5.78 -44.09
C ILE A 92 -0.40 -7.18 -43.60
N GLY A 93 0.01 -8.08 -44.50
CA GLY A 93 0.48 -9.43 -44.13
C GLY A 93 1.71 -9.37 -43.23
N GLN A 94 2.77 -8.67 -43.66
CA GLN A 94 4.00 -8.52 -42.87
C GLN A 94 3.74 -7.84 -41.52
N VAL A 95 2.94 -6.77 -41.49
CA VAL A 95 2.62 -6.07 -40.24
C VAL A 95 1.83 -6.98 -39.29
N THR A 96 0.92 -7.81 -39.81
CA THR A 96 0.17 -8.78 -39.01
C THR A 96 1.09 -9.86 -38.45
N ASP A 97 2.00 -10.40 -39.28
CA ASP A 97 2.95 -11.43 -38.86
C ASP A 97 3.91 -10.90 -37.79
N SER A 98 4.49 -9.71 -37.99
CA SER A 98 5.36 -9.06 -37.01
C SER A 98 4.63 -8.72 -35.70
N ALA A 99 3.38 -8.26 -35.77
CA ALA A 99 2.59 -8.00 -34.56
C ALA A 99 2.32 -9.30 -33.78
N LEU A 100 2.09 -10.40 -34.49
CA LEU A 100 1.85 -11.71 -33.88
C LEU A 100 3.12 -12.32 -33.27
N GLU A 101 4.28 -12.08 -33.89
CA GLU A 101 5.58 -12.43 -33.32
C GLU A 101 5.90 -11.58 -32.07
N PHE A 102 5.62 -10.28 -32.11
CA PHE A 102 5.84 -9.36 -30.98
C PHE A 102 5.04 -9.76 -29.72
N ILE A 103 3.82 -10.27 -29.88
CA ILE A 103 3.01 -10.74 -28.73
C ILE A 103 3.56 -12.05 -28.12
N ARG A 104 4.29 -12.85 -28.91
CA ARG A 104 4.80 -14.16 -28.49
C ARG A 104 6.22 -14.11 -27.89
N ALA A 105 6.98 -13.06 -28.20
CA ALA A 105 8.34 -12.84 -27.71
C ALA A 105 8.33 -12.35 -26.25
#